data_AF-A0AAV5N7H3-F1
#
_entry.id   AF-A0AAV5N7H3-F1
#
_cell.length_a   1.000
_cell.length_b   1.000
_cell.length_c   1.000
_cell.angle_alpha   90.00
_cell.angle_beta   90.00
_cell.angle_gamma   90.00
#
_symmetry.space_group_name_H-M   'P 1'
#
loop_
_entity.id
_entity.type
_entity.pdbx_description
1 polymer ?
#
loop_
_entity_poly.entity_id
_entity_poly.type
_entity_poly.pdbx_seq_one_letter_code
_entity_poly.pdbx_strand_id
1 'polypeptide(L)'
;MTKVSEICTARYGEKEMRLIEEGALDELAQLLAGKDMSVKESLLLALDRYLDPWFGYNLPQQNDIFRLLEKELWNDANNEDVMEDLVMLLVQYCPFPLDALKANRAKVTSPEVLKEMESLLDTWK
;
A
#
# COMPACT_ATOMS: atom_id res chain seq x y z
N MET A 1 -18.71 -22.96 -28.75
CA MET A 1 -18.90 -21.88 -27.76
C MET A 1 -17.55 -21.62 -27.14
N THR A 2 -16.97 -20.47 -27.46
CA THR A 2 -15.59 -20.11 -27.16
C THR A 2 -15.40 -19.98 -25.66
N LYS A 3 -14.40 -20.69 -25.11
CA LYS A 3 -13.87 -20.52 -23.77
C LYS A 3 -13.53 -19.04 -23.60
N VAL A 4 -14.35 -18.31 -22.85
CA VAL A 4 -13.99 -16.96 -22.41
C VAL A 4 -12.84 -17.17 -21.44
N SER A 5 -11.68 -16.67 -21.83
CA SER A 5 -10.46 -16.59 -21.04
C SER A 5 -10.79 -16.18 -19.61
N GLU A 6 -10.27 -16.93 -18.64
CA GLU A 6 -10.14 -16.48 -17.26
C GLU A 6 -9.28 -15.22 -17.29
N ILE A 7 -9.94 -14.07 -17.43
CA ILE A 7 -9.38 -12.80 -17.00
C ILE A 7 -9.21 -12.99 -15.50
N CYS A 8 -7.96 -12.98 -15.02
CA CYS A 8 -7.64 -12.79 -13.61
C CYS A 8 -8.32 -11.49 -13.17
N THR A 9 -9.59 -11.58 -12.78
CA THR A 9 -10.30 -10.50 -12.13
C THR A 9 -9.70 -10.44 -10.76
N ALA A 10 -8.71 -9.58 -10.57
CA ALA A 10 -8.20 -9.26 -9.25
C ALA A 10 -9.43 -8.83 -8.42
N ARG A 11 -9.84 -9.69 -7.48
CA ARG A 11 -11.05 -9.47 -6.70
C ARG A 11 -10.64 -8.73 -5.44
N TYR A 12 -11.06 -7.48 -5.35
CA TYR A 12 -11.15 -6.78 -4.08
C TYR A 12 -12.13 -7.55 -3.20
N GLY A 13 -11.73 -7.89 -1.98
CA GLY A 13 -12.71 -8.34 -1.01
C GLY A 13 -13.60 -7.16 -0.61
N GLU A 14 -14.92 -7.37 -0.62
CA GLU A 14 -15.89 -6.33 -0.24
C GLU A 14 -15.65 -5.80 1.18
N LYS A 15 -15.02 -6.60 2.03
CA LYS A 15 -14.69 -6.23 3.40
C LYS A 15 -13.58 -5.18 3.41
N GLU A 16 -12.49 -5.41 2.69
CA GLU A 16 -11.34 -4.51 2.61
C GLU A 16 -11.74 -3.17 2.03
N MET A 17 -12.57 -3.17 0.97
CA MET A 17 -13.10 -1.94 0.38
C MET A 17 -13.93 -1.13 1.38
N ARG A 18 -14.85 -1.77 2.12
CA ARG A 18 -15.65 -1.09 3.14
C ARG A 18 -14.78 -0.47 4.24
N LEU A 19 -13.77 -1.20 4.71
CA LEU A 19 -12.84 -0.69 5.73
C LEU A 19 -12.08 0.55 5.25
N ILE A 20 -11.67 0.57 3.97
CA ILE A 20 -11.04 1.74 3.36
C ILE A 20 -12.02 2.92 3.32
N GLU A 21 -13.25 2.72 2.84
CA GLU A 21 -14.26 3.78 2.74
C GLU A 21 -14.67 4.34 4.11
N GLU A 22 -14.83 3.47 5.12
CA GLU A 22 -15.19 3.81 6.49
C GLU A 22 -14.03 4.46 7.26
N GLY A 23 -12.79 4.34 6.78
CA GLY A 23 -11.60 4.84 7.46
C GLY A 23 -11.27 4.07 8.73
N ALA A 24 -11.51 2.75 8.71
CA ALA A 24 -11.26 1.82 9.81
C ALA A 24 -9.76 1.51 9.96
N LEU A 25 -8.96 2.51 10.33
CA LEU A 25 -7.49 2.45 10.31
C LEU A 25 -6.91 1.33 11.19
N ASP A 26 -7.53 1.05 12.34
CA ASP A 26 -7.06 0.00 13.26
C ASP A 26 -7.25 -1.39 12.65
N GLU A 27 -8.38 -1.61 11.97
CA GLU A 27 -8.67 -2.84 11.26
C GLU A 27 -7.76 -3.01 10.04
N LEU A 28 -7.53 -1.94 9.27
CA LEU A 28 -6.58 -1.95 8.16
C LEU A 28 -5.17 -2.32 8.64
N ALA A 29 -4.72 -1.75 9.77
CA ALA A 29 -3.45 -2.09 10.39
C ALA A 29 -3.37 -3.58 10.76
N GLN A 30 -4.45 -4.14 11.33
CA GLN A 30 -4.50 -5.56 11.69
C GLN A 30 -4.43 -6.48 10.46
N LEU A 31 -5.05 -6.09 9.34
CA LEU A 31 -4.97 -6.85 8.10
C LEU A 31 -3.55 -6.83 7.53
N LEU A 32 -2.90 -5.66 7.49
CA LEU A 32 -1.51 -5.50 7.03
C LEU A 32 -0.50 -6.25 7.93
N ALA A 33 -0.73 -6.29 9.24
CA ALA A 33 0.08 -7.04 10.20
C ALA A 33 -0.27 -8.54 10.26
N GLY A 34 -1.35 -8.96 9.59
CA GLY A 34 -1.81 -10.34 9.57
C GLY A 34 -0.83 -11.30 8.90
N LYS A 35 -1.11 -12.61 8.97
CA LYS A 35 -0.30 -13.64 8.26
C LYS A 35 -0.91 -14.10 6.94
N ASP A 36 -2.14 -13.68 6.67
CA ASP A 36 -2.87 -14.08 5.47
C ASP A 36 -2.45 -13.19 4.30
N MET A 37 -1.58 -13.74 3.44
CA MET A 37 -1.06 -13.03 2.28
C MET A 37 -2.15 -12.70 1.27
N SER A 38 -3.15 -13.56 1.09
CA SER A 38 -4.25 -13.30 0.15
C SER A 38 -5.08 -12.09 0.60
N VAL A 39 -5.23 -11.91 1.91
CA VAL A 39 -5.91 -10.74 2.48
C VAL A 39 -5.06 -9.48 2.33
N LYS A 40 -3.75 -9.56 2.55
CA LYS A 40 -2.84 -8.41 2.34
C LYS A 40 -2.84 -7.95 0.88
N GLU A 41 -2.65 -8.88 -0.05
CA GLU A 41 -2.66 -8.61 -1.49
C GLU A 41 -4.00 -7.97 -1.92
N SER A 42 -5.13 -8.51 -1.45
CA SER A 42 -6.45 -7.94 -1.75
C SER A 42 -6.60 -6.51 -1.21
N LEU A 43 -6.10 -6.25 0.00
CA LEU A 43 -6.11 -4.93 0.60
C LEU A 43 -5.19 -3.94 -0.14
N LEU A 44 -3.95 -4.32 -0.45
CA LEU A 44 -2.99 -3.48 -1.16
C LEU A 44 -3.50 -3.12 -2.57
N LEU A 45 -4.08 -4.09 -3.26
CA LEU A 45 -4.74 -3.87 -4.55
C LEU A 45 -5.93 -2.89 -4.41
N ALA A 46 -6.75 -3.03 -3.37
CA ALA A 46 -7.85 -2.10 -3.11
C ALA A 46 -7.34 -0.69 -2.85
N LEU A 47 -6.29 -0.54 -2.05
CA LEU A 47 -5.65 0.74 -1.77
C LEU A 47 -5.09 1.39 -3.04
N ASP A 48 -4.44 0.64 -3.93
CA ASP A 48 -3.96 1.14 -5.22
C ASP A 48 -5.10 1.84 -5.99
N ARG A 49 -6.25 1.18 -6.11
CA ARG A 49 -7.44 1.74 -6.76
C ARG A 49 -7.99 2.99 -6.07
N TYR A 50 -8.06 2.99 -4.73
CA TYR A 50 -8.66 4.10 -3.98
C TYR A 50 -7.75 5.32 -3.90
N LEU A 51 -6.43 5.12 -3.94
CA LEU A 51 -5.43 6.18 -3.86
C LEU A 51 -5.08 6.76 -5.23
N ASP A 52 -5.25 5.98 -6.31
CA ASP A 52 -5.01 6.43 -7.68
C ASP A 52 -5.98 7.56 -8.09
N PRO A 53 -5.46 8.77 -8.39
CA PRO A 53 -6.26 9.91 -8.84
C PRO A 53 -7.10 9.64 -10.09
N TRP A 54 -6.71 8.66 -10.93
CA TRP A 54 -7.45 8.29 -12.13
C TRP A 54 -8.88 7.82 -11.83
N PHE A 55 -9.09 7.15 -10.70
CA PHE A 55 -10.43 6.70 -10.28
C PHE A 55 -11.25 7.81 -9.60
N GLY A 56 -10.62 8.88 -9.12
CA GLY A 56 -11.30 10.06 -8.58
C GLY A 56 -12.00 9.83 -7.24
N TYR A 57 -11.61 8.83 -6.46
CA TYR A 57 -12.11 8.65 -5.09
C TYR A 57 -11.64 9.82 -4.21
N ASN A 58 -12.49 10.24 -3.27
CA ASN A 58 -12.17 11.27 -2.29
C ASN A 58 -12.34 10.69 -0.89
N LEU A 59 -11.24 10.26 -0.28
CA LEU A 59 -11.22 9.69 1.06
C LEU A 59 -10.80 10.77 2.07
N PRO A 60 -11.68 11.18 3.01
CA PRO A 60 -11.32 12.14 4.06
C PRO A 60 -10.08 11.73 4.88
N GLN A 61 -9.88 10.43 5.05
CA GLN A 61 -8.80 9.77 5.79
C GLN A 61 -7.57 9.43 4.93
N GLN A 62 -7.50 9.88 3.68
CA GLN A 62 -6.41 9.51 2.76
C GLN A 62 -5.02 9.76 3.34
N ASN A 63 -4.83 10.89 4.00
CA ASN A 63 -3.54 11.24 4.63
C ASN A 63 -3.18 10.27 5.78
N ASP A 64 -4.18 9.80 6.53
CA ASP A 64 -3.95 8.87 7.63
C ASP A 64 -3.70 7.45 7.12
N ILE A 65 -4.28 7.08 5.98
CA ILE A 65 -3.92 5.85 5.25
C ILE A 65 -2.43 5.88 4.88
N PHE A 66 -1.90 6.97 4.31
CA PHE A 66 -0.47 7.06 4.00
C PHE A 66 0.43 6.90 5.23
N ARG A 67 0.05 7.50 6.36
CA ARG A 67 0.80 7.33 7.63
C ARG A 67 0.73 5.90 8.15
N LEU A 68 -0.42 5.23 7.97
CA LEU A 68 -0.57 3.83 8.31
C LEU A 68 0.37 2.96 7.44
N LEU A 69 0.40 3.18 6.13
CA LEU A 69 1.29 2.43 5.23
C LEU A 69 2.76 2.65 5.58
N GLU A 70 3.16 3.89 5.89
CA GLU A 70 4.52 4.19 6.37
C GLU A 70 4.85 3.41 7.65
N LYS A 71 3.92 3.34 8.60
CA LYS A 71 4.11 2.61 9.86
C LYS A 71 4.23 1.11 9.62
N GLU A 72 3.34 0.52 8.82
CA GLU A 72 3.28 -0.93 8.59
C GLU A 72 4.44 -1.44 7.73
N LEU A 73 5.03 -0.59 6.88
CA LEU A 73 6.27 -0.91 6.14
C LEU A 73 7.40 -1.41 7.06
N TRP A 74 7.43 -0.95 8.32
CA TRP A 74 8.47 -1.32 9.28
C TRP A 74 8.07 -2.45 10.24
N ASN A 75 6.82 -2.88 10.24
CA ASN A 75 6.32 -3.90 11.17
C ASN A 75 6.57 -5.33 10.67
N ASP A 76 6.59 -5.56 9.35
CA ASP A 76 6.79 -6.89 8.75
C ASP A 76 7.99 -6.90 7.77
N ALA A 77 9.17 -6.54 8.29
CA ALA A 77 10.41 -6.38 7.52
C ALA A 77 10.96 -7.66 6.84
N ASN A 78 10.26 -8.79 6.95
CA ASN A 78 10.70 -10.07 6.39
C ASN A 78 9.99 -10.44 5.08
N ASN A 79 9.01 -9.64 4.64
CA ASN A 79 8.26 -9.91 3.42
C ASN A 79 8.56 -8.84 2.37
N GLU A 80 9.52 -9.15 1.49
CA GLU A 80 10.00 -8.21 0.46
C GLU A 80 8.87 -7.82 -0.51
N ASP A 81 7.99 -8.76 -0.89
CA ASP A 81 6.87 -8.49 -1.82
C ASP A 81 5.90 -7.44 -1.24
N VAL A 82 5.52 -7.61 0.03
CA VAL A 82 4.62 -6.66 0.73
C VAL A 82 5.30 -5.31 0.93
N MET A 83 6.61 -5.30 1.22
CA MET A 83 7.37 -4.06 1.34
C MET A 83 7.42 -3.31 0.02
N GLU A 84 7.63 -4.02 -1.08
CA GLU A 84 7.64 -3.43 -2.42
C GLU A 84 6.29 -2.81 -2.77
N ASP A 85 5.19 -3.53 -2.58
CA ASP A 85 3.85 -3.01 -2.82
C ASP A 85 3.54 -1.76 -1.97
N LEU A 86 3.89 -1.79 -0.67
CA LEU A 86 3.72 -0.64 0.21
C LEU A 86 4.53 0.57 -0.25
N VAL A 87 5.80 0.37 -0.61
CA VAL A 87 6.65 1.46 -1.12
C VAL A 87 6.09 1.99 -2.43
N MET A 88 5.64 1.12 -3.34
CA MET A 88 5.04 1.53 -4.61
C MET A 88 3.78 2.38 -4.43
N LEU A 89 2.90 2.04 -3.48
CA LEU A 89 1.73 2.87 -3.15
C LEU A 89 2.14 4.25 -2.62
N LEU A 90 3.16 4.30 -1.76
CA LEU A 90 3.67 5.56 -1.22
C LEU A 90 4.33 6.41 -2.32
N VAL A 91 5.13 5.79 -3.19
CA VAL A 91 5.83 6.47 -4.31
C VAL A 91 4.83 7.09 -5.27
N GLN A 92 3.78 6.36 -5.62
CA GLN A 92 2.83 6.78 -6.64
C GLN A 92 1.86 7.86 -6.14
N TYR A 93 1.41 7.76 -4.89
CA TYR A 93 0.24 8.51 -4.45
C TYR A 93 0.46 9.42 -3.24
N CYS A 94 1.54 9.27 -2.47
CA CYS A 94 1.75 10.06 -1.26
C CYS A 94 2.16 11.51 -1.59
N PRO A 95 1.36 12.53 -1.21
CA PRO A 95 1.61 13.91 -1.62
C PRO A 95 2.49 14.71 -0.64
N PHE A 96 3.00 14.07 0.44
CA PHE A 96 3.76 14.76 1.48
C PHE A 96 4.94 13.91 1.99
N PRO A 97 5.97 14.56 2.57
CA PRO A 97 7.13 13.84 3.09
C PRO A 97 6.82 12.90 4.25
N LEU A 98 7.44 11.73 4.23
CA LEU A 98 7.33 10.67 5.22
C LEU A 98 8.64 10.56 6.03
N ASP A 99 8.63 11.09 7.27
CA ASP A 99 9.82 11.24 8.11
C ASP A 99 10.41 9.89 8.56
N ALA A 100 9.56 8.90 8.86
CA ALA A 100 10.00 7.57 9.26
C ALA A 100 10.56 6.79 8.07
N LEU A 101 10.10 7.05 6.84
CA LEU A 101 10.70 6.50 5.62
C LEU A 101 12.19 6.88 5.50
N LYS A 102 12.47 8.17 5.67
CA LYS A 102 13.85 8.69 5.66
C LYS A 102 14.70 8.13 6.81
N ALA A 103 14.14 8.07 8.02
CA ALA A 103 14.85 7.59 9.19
C ALA A 103 15.19 6.09 9.13
N ASN A 104 14.35 5.30 8.48
CA ASN A 104 14.48 3.84 8.42
C ASN A 104 15.08 3.31 7.12
N ARG A 105 15.57 4.19 6.22
CA ARG A 105 16.21 3.83 4.94
C ARG A 105 17.24 2.69 5.05
N ALA A 106 17.98 2.63 6.15
CA ALA A 106 19.00 1.59 6.38
C ALA A 106 18.43 0.18 6.62
N LYS A 107 17.13 0.04 6.89
CA LYS A 107 16.45 -1.25 7.09
C LYS A 107 16.06 -1.93 5.78
N VAL A 108 15.96 -1.19 4.69
CA VAL A 108 15.61 -1.74 3.37
C VAL A 108 16.85 -2.34 2.75
N THR A 109 16.84 -3.65 2.51
CA THR A 109 17.94 -4.39 1.89
C THR A 109 17.71 -4.69 0.42
N SER A 110 16.46 -4.76 -0.02
CA SER A 110 16.11 -4.97 -1.43
C SER A 110 16.61 -3.79 -2.28
N PRO A 111 17.44 -4.02 -3.31
CA PRO A 111 17.92 -2.96 -4.21
C PRO A 111 16.80 -2.27 -4.98
N GLU A 112 15.73 -3.01 -5.32
CA GLU A 112 14.58 -2.50 -6.07
C GLU A 112 13.75 -1.56 -5.20
N VAL A 113 13.43 -1.99 -3.98
CA VAL A 113 12.71 -1.16 -3.00
C VAL A 113 13.54 0.08 -2.62
N LEU A 114 14.86 -0.07 -2.46
CA LEU A 114 15.76 1.06 -2.20
C LEU A 114 15.71 2.09 -3.34
N LYS A 115 15.72 1.64 -4.60
CA LYS A 115 15.68 2.53 -5.77
C LYS A 115 14.40 3.37 -5.77
N GLU A 116 13.25 2.73 -5.57
CA GLU A 116 11.96 3.43 -5.56
C GLU A 116 11.83 4.38 -4.36
N MET A 117 12.27 3.94 -3.18
CA MET A 117 12.28 4.79 -1.98
C MET A 117 13.19 6.02 -2.15
N GLU A 118 14.38 5.89 -2.73
CA GLU A 118 15.27 7.03 -2.99
C GLU A 118 14.66 8.01 -4.01
N SER A 119 13.97 7.49 -5.04
CA SER A 119 13.19 8.31 -5.99
C SER A 119 12.12 9.15 -5.29
N LEU A 120 11.41 8.55 -4.32
CA LEU A 120 10.43 9.26 -3.50
C LEU A 120 11.07 10.32 -2.59
N LEU A 121 12.17 9.98 -1.91
CA LEU A 121 12.90 10.91 -1.06
C LEU A 121 13.46 12.10 -1.85
N ASP A 122 13.86 11.88 -3.11
CA ASP A 122 14.30 12.95 -4.03
C ASP A 122 13.17 13.89 -4.45
N THR A 123 11.94 13.37 -4.55
CA THR A 123 10.75 14.18 -4.87
C THR A 123 10.43 15.21 -3.77
N TRP A 124 10.90 14.97 -2.54
CA TRP A 124 10.66 15.82 -1.38
C TRP A 124 11.85 16.69 -0.95
N LYS A 125 12.92 16.73 -1.76
CA LYS A 125 14.08 17.62 -1.54
C LYS A 125 13.82 19.04 -2.04
#